data_AF-A0AAU5L7A4-F1
#
_entry.id   AF-A0AAU5L7A4-F1
#
_cell.length_a   1.000
_cell.length_b   1.000
_cell.length_c   1.000
_cell.angle_alpha   90.00
_cell.angle_beta   90.00
_cell.angle_gamma   90.00
#
_symmetry.space_group_name_H-M   'P 1'
#
loop_
_entity.id
_entity.type
_entity.pdbx_description
1 polymer ?
#
loop_
_entity_poly.entity_id
_entity_poly.type
_entity_poly.pdbx_seq_one_letter_code
_entity_poly.pdbx_strand_id
1 'polypeptide(L)'
;MTDPHTILWQARQGPVPTDWHVFTKRRGKLKGFFRGTSDDPDPLLVITPDGTVEYTDERHPPAVVDFYALTDITLQVRGQSFSDSTMVNLAVWIDLQYRDGTKAKWRSASFPGDLRAVQGFIEAYGAHKALLGG
;
A
#
# COMPACT_ATOMS: atom_id res chain seq x y z
N MET A 1 10.46 9.61 -6.99
CA MET A 1 9.05 9.36 -7.41
C MET A 1 8.35 10.65 -7.85
N THR A 2 7.37 10.58 -8.76
CA THR A 2 6.44 11.70 -9.09
C THR A 2 5.64 12.16 -7.85
N ASP A 3 5.10 13.38 -7.90
CA ASP A 3 4.27 13.94 -6.82
C ASP A 3 3.12 13.00 -6.39
N PRO A 4 3.02 12.64 -5.09
CA PRO A 4 2.02 11.70 -4.58
C PRO A 4 0.57 12.15 -4.81
N HIS A 5 0.29 13.45 -4.71
CA HIS A 5 -1.07 13.98 -4.90
C HIS A 5 -1.51 13.88 -6.36
N THR A 6 -0.59 14.11 -7.29
CA THR A 6 -0.81 13.93 -8.73
C THR A 6 -1.11 12.46 -9.05
N ILE A 7 -0.36 11.52 -8.50
CA ILE A 7 -0.59 10.07 -8.65
C ILE A 7 -2.00 9.71 -8.16
N LEU A 8 -2.36 10.14 -6.95
CA LEU A 8 -3.68 9.88 -6.36
C LEU A 8 -4.80 10.50 -7.19
N TRP A 9 -4.63 11.75 -7.64
CA TRP A 9 -5.62 12.43 -8.46
C TRP A 9 -5.85 11.68 -9.77
N GLN A 10 -4.78 11.32 -10.50
CA GLN A 10 -4.88 10.59 -11.76
C GLN A 10 -5.55 9.22 -11.57
N ALA A 11 -5.17 8.48 -10.51
CA ALA A 11 -5.75 7.19 -10.21
C ALA A 11 -7.26 7.25 -9.89
N ARG A 12 -7.76 8.40 -9.42
CA ARG A 12 -9.21 8.61 -9.20
C ARG A 12 -9.97 8.95 -10.48
N GLN A 13 -9.34 9.65 -11.41
CA GLN A 13 -9.98 9.99 -12.69
C GLN A 13 -10.03 8.77 -13.64
N GLY A 14 -9.03 7.88 -13.52
CA GLY A 14 -8.78 6.82 -14.51
C GLY A 14 -8.41 7.38 -15.89
N PRO A 15 -8.27 6.53 -16.91
CA PRO A 15 -7.48 5.29 -16.85
C PRO A 15 -6.04 5.58 -16.40
N VAL A 16 -5.44 4.64 -15.68
CA VAL A 16 -4.05 4.72 -15.23
C VAL A 16 -3.12 4.02 -16.21
N PRO A 17 -1.80 4.34 -16.18
CA PRO A 17 -0.79 3.54 -16.88
C PRO A 17 -0.92 2.05 -16.56
N THR A 18 -0.63 1.19 -17.53
CA THR A 18 -0.84 -0.27 -17.44
C THR A 18 0.04 -0.97 -16.42
N ASP A 19 1.14 -0.33 -16.04
CA ASP A 19 2.10 -0.76 -15.03
C ASP A 19 1.74 -0.27 -13.61
N TRP A 20 0.57 0.37 -13.43
CA TRP A 20 0.07 0.77 -12.12
C TRP A 20 -0.92 -0.26 -11.58
N HIS A 21 -0.81 -0.56 -10.29
CA HIS A 21 -1.83 -1.31 -9.56
C HIS A 21 -2.61 -0.38 -8.65
N VAL A 22 -3.93 -0.30 -8.86
CA VAL A 22 -4.83 0.59 -8.12
C VAL A 22 -5.79 -0.23 -7.29
N PHE A 23 -5.79 0.02 -5.99
CA PHE A 23 -6.69 -0.61 -5.01
C PHE A 23 -7.61 0.46 -4.44
N THR A 24 -8.92 0.24 -4.56
CA THR A 24 -9.96 1.09 -3.99
C THR A 24 -10.93 0.24 -3.19
N LYS A 25 -11.50 0.81 -2.13
CA LYS A 25 -12.64 0.23 -1.44
C LYS A 25 -13.62 1.33 -1.07
N ARG A 26 -14.90 1.02 -1.12
CA ARG A 26 -15.92 1.93 -0.57
C ARG A 26 -15.73 2.02 0.94
N ARG A 27 -15.68 3.25 1.46
CA ARG A 27 -15.75 3.50 2.90
C ARG A 27 -17.05 2.88 3.41
N GLY A 28 -16.97 1.97 4.38
CA GLY A 28 -18.15 1.34 4.95
C GLY A 28 -19.05 2.39 5.58
N LYS A 29 -20.33 2.48 5.18
CA LYS A 29 -21.31 3.28 5.91
C LYS A 29 -21.44 2.67 7.30
N LEU A 30 -20.94 3.35 8.33
CA LEU A 30 -21.23 2.96 9.71
C LEU A 30 -22.75 2.92 9.87
N LYS A 31 -23.32 1.71 10.02
CA LYS A 31 -24.71 1.49 10.45
C LYS A 31 -24.81 1.94 11.92
N GLY A 32 -24.87 3.23 12.16
CA GLY A 32 -25.03 3.75 13.52
C GLY A 32 -24.57 5.19 13.67
N PHE A 33 -25.56 6.09 13.71
CA PHE A 33 -25.55 7.32 14.51
C PHE A 33 -24.60 8.49 14.19
N PHE A 34 -24.02 8.59 12.99
CA PHE A 34 -23.54 9.90 12.51
C PHE A 34 -24.00 10.14 11.06
N ARG A 35 -24.96 11.05 10.89
CA ARG A 35 -25.24 11.69 9.59
C ARG A 35 -24.07 12.61 9.27
N GLY A 36 -23.01 12.02 8.77
CA GLY A 36 -21.96 12.70 8.04
C GLY A 36 -21.64 11.81 6.86
N THR A 37 -22.15 12.15 5.68
CA THR A 37 -21.42 11.80 4.47
C THR A 37 -20.08 12.50 4.63
N SER A 38 -19.04 11.76 5.03
CA SER A 38 -17.70 12.31 4.97
C SER A 38 -17.47 12.61 3.50
N ASP A 39 -17.33 13.89 3.13
CA ASP A 39 -16.88 14.28 1.78
C ASP A 39 -15.45 13.77 1.49
N ASP A 40 -14.80 13.25 2.53
CA ASP A 40 -13.56 12.47 2.47
C ASP A 40 -13.64 11.34 1.42
N PRO A 41 -12.78 11.40 0.40
CA PRO A 41 -12.67 10.36 -0.61
C PRO A 41 -12.49 8.94 -0.05
N ASP A 42 -12.91 7.96 -0.85
CA ASP A 42 -12.65 6.55 -0.55
C ASP A 42 -11.13 6.28 -0.44
N PRO A 43 -10.68 5.42 0.50
CA PRO A 43 -9.28 5.03 0.61
C PRO A 43 -8.74 4.45 -0.69
N LEU A 44 -7.51 4.80 -1.01
CA LEU A 44 -6.89 4.53 -2.30
C LEU A 44 -5.42 4.18 -2.09
N LEU A 45 -5.02 3.01 -2.56
CA LEU A 45 -3.61 2.62 -2.66
C LEU A 45 -3.25 2.53 -4.14
N VAL A 46 -2.19 3.22 -4.52
CA VAL A 46 -1.60 3.19 -5.86
C VAL A 46 -0.18 2.67 -5.75
N ILE A 47 0.12 1.63 -6.51
CA ILE A 47 1.46 1.09 -6.68
C ILE A 47 1.90 1.44 -8.09
N THR A 48 2.96 2.20 -8.20
CA THR A 48 3.58 2.65 -9.45
C THR A 48 4.96 1.99 -9.60
N PRO A 49 5.59 2.05 -10.78
CA PRO A 49 6.96 1.58 -10.96
C PRO A 49 8.00 2.27 -10.05
N ASP A 50 7.71 3.46 -9.55
CA ASP A 50 8.65 4.25 -8.75
C ASP A 50 8.38 4.16 -7.24
N GLY A 51 7.28 3.53 -6.83
CA GLY A 51 6.89 3.49 -5.42
C GLY A 51 5.41 3.32 -5.18
N THR A 52 5.03 3.39 -3.91
CA THR A 52 3.63 3.28 -3.48
C THR A 52 3.14 4.57 -2.83
N VAL A 53 1.90 4.92 -3.11
CA VAL A 53 1.20 6.03 -2.46
C VAL A 53 -0.13 5.51 -1.91
N GLU A 54 -0.36 5.70 -0.63
CA GLU A 54 -1.60 5.33 0.04
C GLU A 54 -2.27 6.55 0.66
N TYR A 55 -3.51 6.77 0.25
CA TYR A 55 -4.44 7.69 0.86
C TYR A 55 -5.41 6.93 1.77
N THR A 56 -5.49 7.36 3.04
CA THR A 56 -6.39 6.75 4.05
C THR A 56 -7.58 7.66 4.32
N ASP A 57 -7.32 8.95 4.58
CA ASP A 57 -8.29 9.99 4.88
C ASP A 57 -7.62 11.38 4.76
N GLU A 58 -8.41 12.46 4.86
CA GLU A 58 -7.92 13.85 4.73
C GLU A 58 -7.11 14.33 5.94
N ARG A 59 -7.17 13.61 7.07
CA ARG A 59 -6.51 14.02 8.32
C ARG A 59 -5.04 13.62 8.32
N HIS A 60 -4.66 12.66 7.50
CA HIS A 60 -3.31 12.18 7.40
C HIS A 60 -2.72 12.50 6.02
N PRO A 61 -1.45 12.92 5.96
CA PRO A 61 -0.77 12.99 4.67
C PRO A 61 -0.73 11.59 4.03
N PRO A 62 -0.71 11.50 2.69
CA PRO A 62 -0.54 10.22 2.01
C PRO A 62 0.71 9.49 2.50
N ALA A 63 0.58 8.20 2.82
CA ALA A 63 1.72 7.37 3.14
C ALA A 63 2.47 7.04 1.84
N VAL A 64 3.78 7.28 1.84
CA VAL A 64 4.62 7.15 0.63
C VAL A 64 5.78 6.21 0.90
N VAL A 65 6.05 5.33 -0.06
CA VAL A 65 7.30 4.58 -0.16
C VAL A 65 7.91 4.86 -1.52
N ASP A 66 9.02 5.58 -1.55
CA ASP A 66 9.80 5.83 -2.77
C ASP A 66 10.81 4.69 -2.95
N PHE A 67 10.71 3.93 -4.04
CA PHE A 67 11.62 2.81 -4.31
C PHE A 67 13.05 3.25 -4.56
N TYR A 68 13.29 4.48 -5.04
CA TYR A 68 14.64 5.02 -5.16
C TYR A 68 15.32 5.21 -3.80
N ALA A 69 14.56 5.35 -2.72
CA ALA A 69 15.09 5.48 -1.37
C ALA A 69 15.44 4.13 -0.73
N LEU A 70 15.01 3.01 -1.32
CA LEU A 70 15.24 1.67 -0.80
C LEU A 70 16.58 1.08 -1.30
N THR A 71 17.19 0.27 -0.44
CA THR A 71 18.31 -0.61 -0.80
C THR A 71 17.81 -2.03 -1.03
N ASP A 72 16.89 -2.49 -0.17
CA ASP A 72 16.37 -3.85 -0.16
C ASP A 72 14.98 -3.93 0.47
N ILE A 73 14.26 -5.01 0.19
CA ILE A 73 12.98 -5.34 0.81
C ILE A 73 12.95 -6.81 1.24
N THR A 74 12.15 -7.13 2.25
CA THR A 74 11.98 -8.53 2.67
C THR A 74 10.52 -8.82 3.03
N LEU A 75 9.93 -9.84 2.40
CA LEU A 75 8.59 -10.33 2.76
C LEU A 75 8.64 -11.06 4.09
N GLN A 76 7.81 -10.63 5.04
CA GLN A 76 7.64 -11.27 6.33
C GLN A 76 6.24 -11.86 6.45
N VAL A 77 6.17 -13.10 6.93
CA VAL A 77 4.93 -13.82 7.21
C VAL A 77 4.99 -14.39 8.61
N ARG A 78 3.99 -14.07 9.43
CA ARG A 78 3.85 -14.62 10.78
C ARG A 78 2.49 -15.28 10.94
N GLY A 79 2.51 -16.60 11.14
CA GLY A 79 1.34 -17.36 11.57
C GLY A 79 1.17 -17.28 13.09
N GLN A 80 -0.06 -17.09 13.54
CA GLN A 80 -0.46 -17.29 14.93
C GLN A 80 -1.60 -18.31 14.98
N SER A 81 -1.41 -19.37 15.79
CA SER A 81 -2.44 -20.36 16.11
C SER A 81 -2.83 -20.23 17.57
N PHE A 82 -4.12 -20.24 17.87
CA PHE A 82 -4.64 -20.36 19.23
C PHE A 82 -4.88 -21.85 19.54
N SER A 83 -4.60 -22.26 20.78
CA SER A 83 -4.48 -23.67 21.21
C SER A 83 -5.66 -24.58 20.82
N ASP A 84 -6.85 -24.03 20.61
CA ASP A 84 -8.07 -24.79 20.33
C ASP A 84 -8.71 -24.46 18.96
N SER A 85 -7.97 -23.86 18.02
CA SER A 85 -8.50 -23.49 16.70
C SER A 85 -7.64 -24.03 15.55
N THR A 86 -8.31 -24.61 14.55
CA THR A 86 -7.73 -24.96 13.24
C THR A 86 -7.49 -23.75 12.34
N MET A 87 -7.87 -22.54 12.78
CA MET A 87 -7.62 -21.30 12.06
C MET A 87 -6.26 -20.70 12.42
N VAL A 88 -5.41 -20.52 11.40
CA VAL A 88 -4.15 -19.78 11.50
C VAL A 88 -4.40 -18.34 11.07
N ASN A 89 -4.11 -17.37 11.95
CA ASN A 89 -4.08 -15.97 11.57
C ASN A 89 -2.71 -15.65 10.94
N LEU A 90 -2.71 -15.25 9.67
CA LEU A 90 -1.51 -14.85 8.94
C LEU A 90 -1.36 -13.33 8.96
N ALA A 91 -0.32 -12.85 9.63
CA ALA A 91 0.14 -11.48 9.51
C ALA A 91 1.23 -11.40 8.44
N VAL A 92 0.98 -10.63 7.38
CA VAL A 92 1.92 -10.43 6.26
C VAL A 92 2.29 -8.96 6.17
N TRP A 93 3.58 -8.66 6.00
CA TRP A 93 4.11 -7.31 5.79
C TRP A 93 5.45 -7.35 5.04
N ILE A 94 5.94 -6.18 4.63
CA ILE A 94 7.25 -6.02 3.98
C ILE A 94 8.14 -5.21 4.90
N ASP A 95 9.31 -5.75 5.25
CA ASP A 95 10.37 -4.96 5.86
C ASP A 95 11.08 -4.17 4.77
N LEU A 96 11.22 -2.86 4.99
CA LEU A 96 11.88 -1.91 4.09
C LEU A 96 13.24 -1.53 4.67
N GLN A 97 14.28 -1.62 3.84
CA GLN A 97 15.60 -1.12 4.16
C GLN A 97 15.91 0.09 3.29
N TYR A 98 16.17 1.24 3.92
CA TYR A 98 16.42 2.50 3.23
C TYR A 98 17.93 2.76 3.07
N ARG A 99 18.28 3.58 2.08
CA ARG A 99 19.67 3.99 1.78
C ARG A 99 20.32 4.78 2.89
N ASP A 100 19.54 5.47 3.71
CA ASP A 100 20.01 6.17 4.91
C ASP A 100 20.26 5.24 6.11
N GLY A 101 20.08 3.92 5.92
CA GLY A 101 20.23 2.90 6.95
C GLY A 101 19.00 2.70 7.83
N THR A 102 17.94 3.49 7.65
CA THR A 102 16.70 3.32 8.40
C THR A 102 15.95 2.07 7.94
N LYS A 103 15.14 1.52 8.85
CA LYS A 103 14.28 0.37 8.59
C LYS A 103 12.84 0.71 8.94
N ALA A 104 11.91 0.33 8.09
CA ALA A 104 10.49 0.49 8.34
C ALA A 104 9.74 -0.80 7.99
N LYS A 105 8.52 -0.90 8.50
CA LYS A 105 7.58 -1.96 8.14
C LYS A 105 6.49 -1.34 7.28
N TRP A 106 6.30 -1.90 6.09
CA TRP A 106 5.20 -1.53 5.21
C TRP A 106 4.08 -2.59 5.24
N ARG A 107 2.87 -2.09 5.45
CA ARG A 107 1.62 -2.81 5.27
C ARG A 107 0.56 -1.75 4.94
N SER A 108 -0.27 -2.02 3.95
CA SER A 108 -1.38 -1.11 3.65
C SER A 108 -2.28 -0.92 4.87
N ALA A 109 -2.53 0.33 5.22
CA ALA A 109 -3.43 0.71 6.30
C ALA A 109 -4.89 0.46 5.92
N SER A 110 -5.23 0.72 4.66
CA SER A 110 -6.58 0.64 4.11
C SER A 110 -6.93 -0.76 3.60
N PHE A 111 -5.96 -1.56 3.17
CA PHE A 111 -6.15 -2.90 2.62
C PHE A 111 -5.41 -3.94 3.46
N PRO A 112 -5.66 -4.02 4.79
CA PRO A 112 -4.93 -4.94 5.65
C PRO A 112 -5.27 -6.39 5.28
N GLY A 113 -4.24 -7.14 4.85
CA GLY A 113 -4.39 -8.55 4.49
C GLY A 113 -4.78 -8.81 3.03
N ASP A 114 -4.91 -7.77 2.19
CA ASP A 114 -5.01 -7.98 0.74
C ASP A 114 -3.64 -8.40 0.20
N LEU A 115 -3.45 -9.71 -0.01
CA LEU A 115 -2.19 -10.26 -0.52
C LEU A 115 -1.85 -9.74 -1.91
N ARG A 116 -2.84 -9.25 -2.69
CA ARG A 116 -2.59 -8.66 -4.01
C ARG A 116 -1.87 -7.32 -3.88
N ALA A 117 -2.11 -6.56 -2.81
CA ALA A 117 -1.36 -5.33 -2.54
C ALA A 117 0.10 -5.63 -2.19
N VAL A 118 0.35 -6.69 -1.42
CA VAL A 118 1.71 -7.16 -1.10
C VAL A 118 2.42 -7.68 -2.36
N GLN A 119 1.74 -8.48 -3.17
CA GLN A 119 2.27 -8.98 -4.44
C GLN A 119 2.59 -7.83 -5.40
N GLY A 120 1.66 -6.90 -5.62
CA GLY A 120 1.88 -5.74 -6.48
C GLY A 120 3.06 -4.88 -6.03
N PHE A 121 3.26 -4.73 -4.71
CA PHE A 121 4.44 -4.04 -4.18
C PHE A 121 5.73 -4.75 -4.60
N ILE A 122 5.80 -6.07 -4.39
CA ILE A 122 7.00 -6.87 -4.68
C ILE A 122 7.29 -6.88 -6.18
N GLU A 123 6.26 -7.04 -7.02
CA GLU A 123 6.39 -7.02 -8.47
C GLU A 123 6.89 -5.67 -8.98
N ALA A 124 6.30 -4.56 -8.51
CA ALA A 124 6.71 -3.23 -8.89
C ALA A 124 8.14 -2.91 -8.44
N TYR A 125 8.52 -3.26 -7.20
CA TYR A 125 9.90 -3.09 -6.74
C TYR A 125 10.90 -3.95 -7.51
N GLY A 126 10.53 -5.20 -7.82
CA GLY A 126 11.35 -6.09 -8.65
C GLY A 126 11.59 -5.50 -10.04
N ALA A 127 10.53 -5.00 -10.70
CA ALA A 127 10.64 -4.32 -11.99
C ALA A 127 11.50 -3.05 -11.91
N HIS A 128 11.31 -2.22 -10.88
CA HIS A 128 12.11 -1.04 -10.62
C HIS A 128 13.62 -1.35 -10.52
N LYS A 129 13.97 -2.39 -9.76
CA LYS A 129 15.36 -2.84 -9.61
C LYS A 129 15.95 -3.37 -10.91
N ALA A 130 15.16 -4.10 -11.71
CA ALA A 130 15.61 -4.60 -13.00
C ALA A 130 15.91 -3.47 -14.00
N LEU A 131 15.12 -2.39 -13.98
CA LEU A 131 15.33 -1.23 -14.85
C LEU A 131 16.55 -0.38 -14.46
N LEU A 132 16.88 -0.29 -13.17
CA LEU A 132 18.05 0.47 -12.69
C LEU A 132 19.37 -0.34 -12.68
N GLY A 133 19.28 -1.66 -12.75
CA GLY A 133 20.43 -2.57 -12.75
C GLY A 133 20.89 -3.02 -14.14
N GLY A 134 20.29 -2.47 -15.21
CA GLY A 134 20.66 -2.71 -16.61
C GLY A 134 21.69 -1.73 -17.16
#